data_AF-A0A011QDQ4-F1
#
_entry.id   AF-A0A011QDQ4-F1
#
_cell.length_a   1.000
_cell.length_b   1.000
_cell.length_c   1.000
_cell.angle_alpha   90.00
_cell.angle_beta   90.00
_cell.angle_gamma   90.00
#
_symmetry.space_group_name_H-M   'P 1'
#
loop_
_entity.id
_entity.type
_entity.pdbx_description
1 polymer ?
#
loop_
_entity_poly.entity_id
_entity_poly.type
_entity_poly.pdbx_seq_one_letter_code
_entity_poly.pdbx_strand_id
1 'polypeptide(L)'
;MQVLYDEALAGRCYTAQQFGESFEGQAGLGGERTIRDRVSVLSTQGYIKFFREGSRYGLAMTSRSKYGYLCVEDMRLRQSSGPPDPDSGEIDILEHLILPTHYKCPQTGALLPVENPNVWLYQDEETT
;
A
#
# COMPACT_ATOMS: atom_id res chain seq x y z
N MET A 1 -3.89 -3.85 -8.61
CA MET A 1 -2.41 -3.85 -8.65
C MET A 1 -1.92 -4.99 -7.78
N GLN A 2 -1.74 -6.19 -8.34
CA GLN A 2 -1.33 -7.37 -7.60
C GLN A 2 0.07 -7.22 -6.97
N VAL A 3 0.97 -6.48 -7.62
CA VAL A 3 2.33 -6.24 -7.14
C VAL A 3 2.38 -5.63 -5.74
N LEU A 4 1.50 -4.67 -5.40
CA LEU A 4 1.48 -4.09 -4.04
C LEU A 4 1.12 -5.14 -2.97
N TYR A 5 0.25 -6.09 -3.32
CA TYR A 5 -0.14 -7.18 -2.44
C TYR A 5 1.03 -8.16 -2.24
N ASP A 6 1.66 -8.59 -3.34
CA ASP A 6 2.80 -9.53 -3.30
C ASP A 6 3.99 -8.95 -2.54
N GLU A 7 4.25 -7.65 -2.73
CA GLU A 7 5.31 -6.95 -2.02
C GLU A 7 5.05 -6.84 -0.52
N ALA A 8 3.80 -6.58 -0.11
CA ALA A 8 3.44 -6.58 1.30
C ALA A 8 3.61 -7.98 1.92
N LEU A 9 3.26 -9.04 1.19
CA LEU A 9 3.56 -10.41 1.60
C LEU A 9 5.06 -10.71 1.66
N ALA A 10 5.88 -9.95 0.95
CA ALA A 10 7.33 -10.00 1.04
C ALA A 10 7.92 -9.01 2.07
N GLY A 11 7.07 -8.40 2.90
CA GLY A 11 7.48 -7.49 3.98
C GLY A 11 7.75 -6.05 3.54
N ARG A 12 7.35 -5.64 2.34
CA ARG A 12 7.66 -4.34 1.75
C ARG A 12 6.40 -3.55 1.43
N CYS A 13 6.39 -2.30 1.85
CA CYS A 13 5.35 -1.32 1.53
C CYS A 13 5.99 -0.08 0.92
N TYR A 14 5.28 0.56 0.00
CA TYR A 14 5.83 1.65 -0.82
C TYR A 14 4.96 2.90 -0.74
N THR A 15 5.59 4.07 -0.68
CA THR A 15 4.95 5.32 -1.11
C THR A 15 4.79 5.33 -2.63
N ALA A 16 3.93 6.19 -3.18
CA ALA A 16 3.76 6.31 -4.64
C ALA A 16 5.07 6.59 -5.39
N GLN A 17 5.96 7.39 -4.80
CA GLN A 17 7.28 7.67 -5.36
C GLN A 17 8.17 6.43 -5.34
N GLN A 18 8.35 5.81 -4.16
CA GLN A 18 9.19 4.61 -4.04
C GLN A 18 8.70 3.47 -4.94
N PHE A 19 7.37 3.32 -5.10
CA PHE A 19 6.79 2.33 -5.99
C PHE A 19 7.14 2.62 -7.46
N GLY A 20 7.02 3.87 -7.90
CA GLY A 20 7.44 4.28 -9.25
C GLY A 20 8.92 4.02 -9.51
N GLU A 21 9.79 4.40 -8.57
CA GLU A 21 11.25 4.21 -8.67
C GLU A 21 11.65 2.72 -8.64
N SER A 22 11.01 1.91 -7.79
CA SER A 22 11.39 0.50 -7.61
C SER A 22 10.96 -0.40 -8.77
N PHE A 23 9.88 -0.03 -9.47
CA PHE A 23 9.27 -0.87 -10.51
C PHE A 23 9.38 -0.27 -11.92
N GLU A 24 10.10 0.84 -12.09
CA GLU A 24 10.38 1.41 -13.40
C GLU A 24 11.06 0.38 -14.31
N GLY A 25 10.50 0.18 -15.51
CA GLY A 25 10.99 -0.78 -16.49
C GLY A 25 10.76 -2.25 -16.14
N GLN A 26 10.05 -2.55 -15.05
CA GLN A 26 9.78 -3.92 -14.59
C GLN A 26 8.31 -4.30 -14.79
N ALA A 27 8.03 -5.60 -14.87
CA ALA A 27 6.68 -6.18 -14.90
C ALA A 27 5.71 -5.56 -15.95
N GLY A 28 6.25 -4.97 -17.02
CA GLY A 28 5.45 -4.25 -18.03
C GLY A 28 4.75 -2.98 -17.50
N LEU A 29 5.19 -2.42 -16.37
CA LEU A 29 4.55 -1.27 -15.72
C LEU A 29 4.94 0.09 -16.34
N GLY A 30 5.94 0.10 -17.22
CA GLY A 30 6.40 1.30 -17.94
C GLY A 30 7.41 2.14 -17.13
N GLY A 31 7.55 3.40 -17.52
CA GLY A 31 8.43 4.36 -16.81
C GLY A 31 7.84 4.83 -15.48
N GLU A 32 8.67 5.39 -14.60
CA GLU A 32 8.29 5.87 -13.26
C GLU A 32 7.02 6.75 -13.29
N ARG A 33 6.96 7.68 -14.25
CA ARG A 33 5.82 8.59 -14.41
C ARG A 33 4.53 7.83 -14.74
N THR A 34 4.60 6.90 -15.69
CA THR A 34 3.45 6.08 -16.09
C THR A 34 2.91 5.27 -14.93
N ILE A 35 3.81 4.72 -14.10
CA ILE A 35 3.43 3.98 -12.89
C ILE A 35 2.68 4.90 -11.92
N ARG A 36 3.22 6.09 -11.65
CA ARG A 36 2.59 7.05 -10.74
C ARG A 36 1.25 7.57 -11.25
N ASP A 37 1.12 7.79 -12.56
CA ASP A 37 -0.16 8.16 -13.18
C ASP A 37 -1.19 7.04 -13.00
N ARG A 38 -0.79 5.78 -13.18
CA ARG A 38 -1.67 4.62 -12.95
C ARG A 38 -2.06 4.48 -11.48
N VAL A 39 -1.13 4.66 -10.54
CA VAL A 39 -1.43 4.71 -9.09
C VAL A 39 -2.44 5.81 -8.82
N SER A 40 -2.25 7.00 -9.39
CA SER A 40 -3.14 8.14 -9.19
C SER A 40 -4.56 7.88 -9.68
N VAL A 41 -4.73 7.22 -10.84
CA VAL A 41 -6.03 6.80 -11.38
C VAL A 41 -6.69 5.76 -10.48
N LEU A 42 -5.97 4.69 -10.13
CA LEU A 42 -6.48 3.63 -9.25
C LEU A 42 -6.83 4.15 -7.85
N SER A 43 -6.11 5.16 -7.35
CA SER A 43 -6.47 5.82 -6.10
C SER A 43 -7.74 6.67 -6.21
N THR A 44 -7.94 7.35 -7.34
CA THR A 44 -9.19 8.09 -7.61
C THR A 44 -10.38 7.11 -7.67
N GLN A 45 -10.19 5.93 -8.27
CA GLN A 45 -11.21 4.87 -8.34
C GLN A 45 -11.42 4.13 -7.00
N GLY A 46 -10.55 4.32 -6.02
CA GLY A 46 -10.65 3.66 -4.72
C GLY A 46 -9.95 2.30 -4.63
N TYR A 47 -9.42 1.74 -5.72
CA TYR A 47 -8.63 0.50 -5.68
C TYR A 47 -7.33 0.62 -4.88
N ILE A 48 -6.76 1.83 -4.78
CA ILE A 48 -5.57 2.10 -3.96
C ILE A 48 -5.90 3.18 -2.95
N LYS A 49 -5.74 2.87 -1.67
CA LYS A 49 -5.86 3.83 -0.56
C LYS A 49 -4.52 4.02 0.12
N PHE A 50 -4.50 4.80 1.20
CA PHE A 50 -3.27 5.17 1.89
C PHE A 50 -3.30 4.90 3.38
N PHE A 51 -2.16 4.49 3.92
CA PHE A 51 -1.93 4.39 5.36
C PHE A 51 -0.71 5.19 5.77
N ARG A 52 -0.80 5.88 6.92
CA ARG A 52 0.29 6.73 7.43
C ARG A 52 1.04 6.12 8.61
N GLU A 53 0.45 5.13 9.27
CA GLU A 53 1.00 4.52 10.48
C GLU A 53 2.05 3.43 10.18
N GLY A 54 2.96 3.70 9.24
CA GLY A 54 4.00 2.73 8.86
C GLY A 54 4.93 2.34 10.02
N SER A 55 5.13 3.23 10.98
CA SER A 55 5.95 2.98 12.17
C SER A 55 5.43 1.83 13.05
N ARG A 56 4.11 1.56 13.06
CA ARG A 56 3.53 0.40 13.77
C ARG A 56 4.03 -0.94 13.21
N TYR A 57 4.50 -0.92 11.98
CA TYR A 57 5.01 -2.06 11.24
C TYR A 57 6.52 -1.97 11.00
N GLY A 58 7.25 -1.12 11.75
CA GLY A 58 8.68 -0.95 11.56
C GLY A 58 9.08 -0.35 10.20
N LEU A 59 8.13 0.22 9.44
CA LEU A 59 8.43 0.91 8.19
C LEU A 59 9.02 2.29 8.49
N ALA A 60 9.91 2.75 7.61
CA ALA A 60 10.55 4.05 7.73
C ALA A 60 9.51 5.19 7.76
N MET A 61 9.83 6.29 8.44
CA MET A 61 8.93 7.45 8.43
C MET A 61 8.84 8.05 7.02
N THR A 62 7.62 8.22 6.52
CA THR A 62 7.36 8.84 5.21
C THR A 62 7.31 10.35 5.29
N SER A 63 8.27 10.99 5.97
CA SER A 63 8.27 12.43 6.27
C SER A 63 8.16 13.33 5.03
N ARG A 64 8.41 12.80 3.83
CA ARG A 64 8.29 13.50 2.55
C ARG A 64 7.06 13.13 1.70
N SER A 65 6.30 12.08 2.05
CA SER A 65 5.13 11.66 1.28
C SER A 65 3.87 12.37 1.77
N LYS A 66 3.22 13.14 0.89
CA LYS A 66 1.90 13.77 1.16
C LYS A 66 0.84 12.74 1.55
N TYR A 67 0.90 11.56 0.93
CA TYR A 67 -0.15 10.55 1.02
C TYR A 67 0.17 9.43 2.02
N GLY A 68 1.45 9.19 2.33
CA GLY A 68 1.90 8.02 3.10
C GLY A 68 2.19 6.83 2.19
N TYR A 69 2.01 5.62 2.73
CA TYR A 69 2.17 4.35 2.02
C TYR A 69 0.91 3.97 1.25
N LEU A 70 1.08 3.25 0.15
CA LEU A 70 0.00 2.67 -0.65
C LEU A 70 -0.52 1.39 -0.01
N CYS A 71 -1.83 1.15 -0.08
CA CYS A 71 -2.44 -0.13 0.26
C CYS A 71 -3.59 -0.46 -0.69
N VAL A 72 -3.84 -1.75 -0.85
CA VAL A 72 -4.98 -2.31 -1.59
C VAL A 72 -5.86 -3.09 -0.62
N GLU A 73 -7.07 -3.47 -1.06
CA GLU A 73 -7.97 -4.29 -0.25
C GLU A 73 -7.29 -5.60 0.19
N ASP A 74 -7.56 -6.01 1.43
CA ASP A 74 -7.02 -7.22 2.07
C ASP A 74 -5.49 -7.37 2.07
N MET A 75 -4.76 -6.29 1.84
CA MET A 75 -3.29 -6.31 1.85
C MET A 75 -2.76 -6.71 3.23
N ARG A 76 -1.90 -7.73 3.27
CA ARG A 76 -1.25 -8.23 4.49
C ARG A 76 0.25 -8.03 4.42
N LEU A 77 0.82 -7.43 5.47
CA LEU A 77 2.25 -7.24 5.61
C LEU A 77 2.84 -8.38 6.44
N ARG A 78 3.76 -9.13 5.86
CA ARG A 78 4.49 -10.20 6.56
C ARG A 78 5.74 -9.66 7.23
N GLN A 79 5.94 -10.01 8.50
CA GLN A 79 7.12 -9.62 9.26
C GLN A 79 7.62 -10.79 10.10
N SER A 80 8.94 -10.91 10.27
CA SER A 80 9.50 -11.86 11.22
C SER A 80 9.19 -11.41 12.65
N SER A 81 8.67 -12.31 13.48
CA SER A 81 8.28 -12.02 14.86
C SER A 81 9.48 -11.85 15.81
N GLY A 82 10.68 -12.26 15.36
CA GLY A 82 11.89 -12.27 16.18
C GLY A 82 13.07 -12.93 15.46
N PRO A 83 14.17 -13.20 16.19
CA PRO A 83 15.27 -14.01 15.68
C PRO A 83 14.82 -15.46 15.42
N PRO A 84 15.54 -16.21 14.59
CA PRO A 84 15.27 -17.63 14.41
C PRO A 84 15.33 -18.37 15.75
N ASP A 85 14.43 -19.35 15.92
CA ASP A 85 14.46 -20.25 17.07
C ASP A 85 15.83 -20.96 17.15
N PRO A 86 16.50 -20.97 18.32
CA PRO A 86 17.88 -21.45 18.43
C PRO A 86 18.04 -22.96 18.21
N ASP A 87 16.97 -23.74 18.39
CA ASP A 87 17.02 -25.20 18.30
C ASP A 87 16.59 -25.69 16.90
N SER A 88 15.54 -25.11 16.33
CA SER A 88 14.98 -25.49 15.02
C SER A 88 15.50 -24.64 13.86
N GLY A 89 15.96 -23.42 14.12
CA GLY A 89 16.31 -22.43 13.10
C GLY A 89 15.11 -21.82 12.38
N GLU A 90 13.88 -22.11 12.81
CA GLU A 90 12.66 -21.60 12.20
C GLU A 90 12.44 -20.11 12.56
N ILE A 91 11.93 -19.33 11.61
CA ILE A 91 11.56 -17.93 11.83
C ILE A 91 10.04 -17.83 11.80
N ASP A 92 9.47 -17.44 12.92
CA ASP A 92 8.05 -17.16 13.02
C ASP A 92 7.69 -15.92 12.18
N ILE A 93 6.68 -16.06 11.32
CA ILE A 93 6.19 -14.98 10.46
C ILE A 93 4.81 -14.53 10.97
N LEU A 94 4.68 -13.24 11.28
CA LEU A 94 3.42 -12.58 11.60
C LEU A 94 2.86 -11.91 10.34
N GLU A 95 1.55 -11.99 10.17
CA GLU A 95 0.81 -11.26 9.13
C GLU A 95 -0.03 -10.14 9.74
N HIS A 96 0.20 -8.91 9.30
CA HIS A 96 -0.57 -7.74 9.71
C HIS A 96 -1.51 -7.30 8.61
N LEU A 97 -2.82 -7.27 8.88
CA LEU A 97 -3.78 -6.67 7.97
C LEU A 97 -3.57 -5.15 7.89
N ILE A 98 -3.29 -4.64 6.70
CA ILE A 98 -3.06 -3.21 6.49
C ILE A 98 -4.38 -2.52 6.19
N LEU A 99 -4.83 -1.71 7.15
CA LEU A 99 -6.05 -0.94 7.03
C LEU A 99 -5.79 0.47 6.47
N PRO A 100 -6.64 0.96 5.54
CA PRO A 100 -6.48 2.28 4.99
C PRO A 100 -6.87 3.34 6.02
N THR A 101 -6.06 4.39 6.13
CA THR A 101 -6.37 5.56 6.97
C THR A 101 -6.97 6.70 6.17
N HIS A 102 -6.64 6.78 4.88
CA HIS A 102 -7.04 7.86 4.00
C HIS A 102 -7.32 7.34 2.59
N TYR A 103 -8.16 8.05 1.84
CA TYR A 103 -8.42 7.82 0.42
C TYR A 103 -8.33 9.14 -0.35
N LYS A 104 -8.15 9.04 -1.67
CA LYS A 104 -8.15 10.19 -2.56
C LYS A 104 -9.60 10.48 -2.98
N CYS A 105 -10.09 11.67 -2.67
CA CYS A 105 -11.41 12.13 -3.13
C CYS A 105 -11.44 12.22 -4.66
N PRO A 106 -12.39 11.56 -5.34
CA PRO A 106 -12.45 11.56 -6.80
C PRO A 106 -12.64 12.94 -7.41
N GLN A 107 -13.48 13.76 -6.75
CA GLN A 107 -13.89 15.07 -7.25
C GLN A 107 -12.81 16.15 -7.07
N THR A 108 -12.09 16.11 -5.95
CA THR A 108 -11.17 17.19 -5.55
C THR A 108 -9.70 16.79 -5.59
N GLY A 109 -9.40 15.48 -5.65
CA GLY A 109 -8.06 14.94 -5.45
C GLY A 109 -7.52 15.15 -4.03
N ALA A 110 -8.32 15.67 -3.10
CA ALA A 110 -7.94 15.85 -1.70
C ALA A 110 -7.78 14.49 -1.02
N LEU A 111 -6.90 14.43 -0.02
CA LEU A 111 -6.74 13.25 0.81
C LEU A 111 -7.70 13.36 2.00
N LEU A 112 -8.68 12.47 2.05
CA LEU A 112 -9.71 12.45 3.09
C LEU A 112 -9.54 11.22 4.00
N PRO A 113 -9.86 11.33 5.30
CA PRO A 113 -9.81 10.18 6.20
C PRO A 113 -10.84 9.13 5.79
N VAL A 114 -10.51 7.85 6.01
CA VAL A 114 -11.47 6.75 5.85
C VAL A 114 -12.32 6.65 7.12
N GLU A 115 -13.64 6.66 6.98
CA GLU A 115 -14.58 6.58 8.11
C GLU A 115 -14.58 5.20 8.77
N ASN A 116 -14.65 4.13 7.98
CA ASN A 116 -14.55 2.76 8.46
C ASN A 116 -13.50 1.99 7.65
N PRO A 117 -12.29 1.77 8.19
CA PRO A 117 -11.21 1.08 7.49
C PRO A 117 -11.50 -0.38 7.13
N ASN A 118 -12.48 -1.02 7.76
CA ASN A 118 -12.87 -2.41 7.47
C ASN A 118 -13.81 -2.53 6.26
N VAL A 119 -14.30 -1.42 5.73
CA VAL A 119 -15.16 -1.39 4.55
C VAL A 119 -14.39 -0.74 3.41
N TRP A 120 -14.16 -1.50 2.35
CA TRP A 120 -13.57 -0.98 1.12
C TRP A 120 -14.68 -0.49 0.19
N LEU A 121 -14.50 0.71 -0.38
CA LEU A 121 -15.49 1.35 -1.24
C LEU A 121 -14.78 1.74 -2.54
N TYR A 122 -15.37 1.31 -3.65
CA TYR A 122 -14.95 1.63 -5.01
C TYR A 122 -15.76 2.83 -5.52
N GLN A 123 -15.17 3.63 -6.40
CA GLN A 123 -15.75 4.90 -6.87
C GLN A 123 -16.26 4.82 -8.31
N ASP A 124 -15.98 3.70 -8.98
CA ASP A 124 -16.31 3.41 -10.37
C ASP A 124 -17.58 2.56 -10.53
N GLU A 125 -18.21 2.14 -9.42
CA GLU A 125 -19.49 1.41 -9.44
C GLU A 125 -20.75 2.31 -9.41
N GLU A 126 -20.62 3.64 -9.30
CA GLU A 126 -21.78 4.56 -9.30
C GLU A 126 -22.35 4.87 -10.70
N THR A 127 -21.95 4.15 -11.75
CA THR A 127 -22.50 4.33 -13.10
C THR A 127 -23.28 3.10 -13.55
N THR A 128 -24.45 2.84 -12.93
CA THR A 128 -25.46 1.95 -13.52
C THR A 128 -26.83 2.60 -13.48
#